data_AF-A0A936JE58-F1
#
_entry.id   AF-A0A936JE58-F1
#
_cell.length_a   1.000
_cell.length_b   1.000
_cell.length_c   1.000
_cell.angle_alpha   90.00
_cell.angle_beta   90.00
_cell.angle_gamma   90.00
#
_symmetry.space_group_name_H-M   'P 1'
#
loop_
_entity.id
_entity.type
_entity.pdbx_description
1 polymer ?
#
loop_
_entity_poly.entity_id
_entity_poly.type
_entity_poly.pdbx_seq_one_letter_code
_entity_poly.pdbx_strand_id
1 'polypeptide(L)'
;MNQCRIIGLRTGVIVGILTIVLMLCFYLVDKRQFVISTFYTYIFYWVGMIWATGKAKATVTPEERSYHNLLQTPFIVFLVANVFYYAMMFIMFNWVDNSLMEVTKGFFNELVDWVSKMPGNEDQKENFTKIKQDLNTSLNSYDLKSLSLEFANSLFKGFILSVIITFFFTIRKSKI
;
A
#
# COMPACT_ATOMS: atom_id res chain seq x y z
N MET A 1 22.91 5.08 -13.90
CA MET A 1 21.53 4.82 -13.40
C MET A 1 20.91 6.17 -13.06
N ASN A 2 19.69 6.49 -13.53
CA ASN A 2 19.04 7.78 -13.29
C ASN A 2 18.90 8.07 -11.78
N GLN A 3 19.26 9.26 -11.31
CA GLN A 3 19.21 9.67 -9.90
C GLN A 3 17.82 9.49 -9.28
N CYS A 4 16.75 9.77 -10.03
CA CYS A 4 15.36 9.50 -9.62
C CYS A 4 15.15 8.04 -9.21
N ARG A 5 15.72 7.10 -9.98
CA ARG A 5 15.60 5.66 -9.71
C ARG A 5 16.40 5.24 -8.48
N ILE A 6 17.61 5.79 -8.31
CA ILE A 6 18.44 5.52 -7.12
C ILE A 6 17.72 5.99 -5.86
N ILE A 7 17.16 7.20 -5.89
CA ILE A 7 16.40 7.77 -4.78
C ILE A 7 15.16 6.91 -4.50
N GLY A 8 14.40 6.56 -5.54
CA GLY A 8 13.23 5.69 -5.43
C GLY A 8 13.55 4.34 -4.81
N LEU A 9 14.62 3.66 -5.25
CA LEU A 9 15.05 2.37 -4.71
C LEU A 9 15.47 2.48 -3.24
N ARG A 10 16.34 3.44 -2.90
CA ARG A 10 16.83 3.61 -1.52
C ARG A 10 15.68 3.92 -0.56
N THR A 11 14.81 4.85 -0.93
CA THR A 11 13.64 5.18 -0.11
C THR A 11 12.66 4.02 -0.04
N GLY A 12 12.43 3.30 -1.15
CA GLY A 12 11.57 2.12 -1.18
C GLY A 12 12.03 1.02 -0.23
N VAL A 13 13.34 0.74 -0.17
CA VAL A 13 13.90 -0.23 0.79
C VAL A 13 13.71 0.24 2.24
N ILE A 14 13.97 1.52 2.53
CA ILE A 14 13.77 2.07 3.87
C ILE A 14 12.30 1.93 4.30
N VAL A 15 11.37 2.33 3.42
CA VAL A 15 9.93 2.24 3.68
C VAL A 15 9.50 0.78 3.84
N GLY A 16 10.00 -0.13 3.00
CA GLY A 16 9.70 -1.56 3.12
C GLY A 16 10.17 -2.19 4.43
N ILE A 17 11.37 -1.83 4.91
CA ILE A 17 11.88 -2.26 6.21
C ILE A 17 11.01 -1.68 7.34
N LEU A 18 10.67 -0.38 7.28
CA LEU A 18 9.77 0.24 8.25
C LEU A 18 8.40 -0.43 8.28
N THR A 19 7.87 -0.82 7.13
CA THR A 19 6.62 -1.59 7.01
C THR A 19 6.73 -2.93 7.74
N ILE A 20 7.81 -3.69 7.54
CA ILE A 20 8.02 -4.96 8.26
C ILE A 20 8.09 -4.74 9.76
N VAL A 21 8.92 -3.78 10.21
CA VAL A 21 9.09 -3.48 11.63
C VAL A 21 7.75 -3.07 12.25
N LEU A 22 6.98 -2.22 11.58
CA LEU A 22 5.66 -1.81 12.04
C LEU A 22 4.72 -3.02 12.19
N MET A 23 4.61 -3.86 11.16
CA MET A 23 3.75 -5.05 11.21
C MET A 23 4.14 -5.99 12.34
N LEU A 24 5.44 -6.22 12.56
CA LEU A 24 5.94 -7.02 13.67
C LEU A 24 5.62 -6.40 15.03
N CYS A 25 5.80 -5.09 15.21
CA CYS A 25 5.44 -4.41 16.45
C CYS A 25 3.95 -4.58 16.76
N PHE A 26 3.08 -4.45 15.78
CA PHE A 26 1.64 -4.64 15.96
C PHE A 26 1.28 -6.11 16.25
N TYR A 27 1.95 -7.05 15.59
CA TYR A 27 1.79 -8.48 15.87
C TYR A 27 2.15 -8.86 17.31
N LEU A 28 3.22 -8.28 17.85
CA LEU A 28 3.63 -8.53 19.24
C LEU A 28 2.65 -7.97 20.27
N VAL A 29 1.82 -6.99 19.89
CA VAL A 29 0.78 -6.43 20.77
C VAL A 29 -0.47 -7.31 20.72
N ASP A 30 -1.01 -7.55 19.53
CA ASP A 30 -2.21 -8.38 19.32
C ASP A 30 -2.35 -8.74 17.82
N LYS A 31 -2.83 -9.96 17.54
CA LYS A 31 -3.13 -10.43 16.18
C LYS A 31 -4.13 -9.52 15.46
N ARG A 32 -5.12 -8.97 16.18
CA ARG A 32 -6.05 -7.99 15.59
C ARG A 32 -5.35 -6.72 15.17
N GLN A 33 -4.39 -6.26 15.98
CA GLN A 33 -3.58 -5.08 15.70
C GLN A 33 -2.69 -5.31 14.46
N PHE A 34 -2.17 -6.53 14.26
CA PHE A 34 -1.48 -6.87 13.01
C PHE A 34 -2.37 -6.67 11.78
N VAL A 35 -3.64 -7.10 11.81
CA VAL A 35 -4.58 -6.88 10.68
C VAL A 35 -4.80 -5.39 10.45
N ILE A 36 -5.00 -4.61 11.52
CA ILE A 36 -5.16 -3.14 11.44
C ILE A 36 -3.89 -2.46 10.90
N SER A 37 -2.71 -3.01 11.19
CA SER A 37 -1.42 -2.48 10.72
C SER A 37 -1.36 -2.34 9.19
N THR A 38 -2.08 -3.19 8.45
CA THR A 38 -2.17 -3.13 6.99
C THR A 38 -2.74 -1.80 6.46
N PHE A 39 -3.55 -1.08 7.25
CA PHE A 39 -4.01 0.27 6.89
C PHE A 39 -2.93 1.33 7.14
N TYR A 40 -2.16 1.17 8.21
CA TYR A 40 -1.06 2.09 8.54
C TYR A 40 0.12 1.97 7.58
N THR A 41 0.36 0.80 6.96
CA THR A 41 1.42 0.65 5.95
C THR A 41 1.19 1.53 4.73
N TYR A 42 -0.07 1.78 4.33
CA TYR A 42 -0.38 2.72 3.26
C TYR A 42 0.07 4.14 3.60
N ILE A 43 -0.06 4.59 4.85
CA ILE A 43 0.40 5.92 5.27
C ILE A 43 1.92 6.04 5.07
N PHE A 44 2.68 4.99 5.40
CA PHE A 44 4.12 4.96 5.18
C PHE A 44 4.48 5.01 3.70
N TYR A 45 3.69 4.37 2.83
CA TYR A 45 3.88 4.46 1.38
C TYR A 45 3.67 5.89 0.90
N TRP A 46 2.57 6.54 1.32
CA TRP A 46 2.30 7.94 0.98
C TRP A 46 3.44 8.87 1.41
N VAL A 47 3.86 8.78 2.67
CA VAL A 47 4.95 9.61 3.21
C VAL A 47 6.26 9.35 2.47
N GLY A 48 6.61 8.08 2.25
CA GLY A 48 7.82 7.68 1.54
C GLY A 48 7.84 8.15 0.09
N MET A 49 6.72 8.02 -0.62
CA MET A 49 6.57 8.47 -2.02
C MET A 49 6.70 9.99 -2.13
N ILE A 50 6.04 10.75 -1.25
CA ILE A 50 6.13 12.22 -1.20
C ILE A 50 7.56 12.66 -0.90
N TRP A 51 8.19 12.05 0.12
CA TRP A 51 9.55 12.37 0.53
C TRP A 51 10.57 12.09 -0.58
N ALA A 52 10.48 10.92 -1.22
CA ALA A 52 11.36 10.56 -2.34
C ALA A 52 11.19 11.51 -3.53
N THR A 53 9.94 11.84 -3.88
CA THR A 53 9.65 12.75 -5.00
C THR A 53 10.18 14.16 -4.74
N GLY A 54 10.02 14.66 -3.50
CA GLY A 54 10.58 15.94 -3.08
C GLY A 54 12.11 15.95 -3.15
N LYS A 55 12.75 14.88 -2.67
CA LYS A 55 14.20 14.72 -2.74
C LYS A 55 14.69 14.65 -4.19
N ALA A 56 14.05 13.83 -5.02
CA ALA A 56 14.39 13.71 -6.44
C ALA A 56 14.28 15.06 -7.14
N LYS A 57 13.19 15.81 -6.94
CA LYS A 57 13.03 17.15 -7.50
C LYS A 57 14.15 18.11 -7.10
N ALA A 58 14.61 18.04 -5.84
CA ALA A 58 15.68 18.91 -5.34
C ALA A 58 17.08 18.53 -5.84
N THR A 59 17.30 17.26 -6.17
CA THR A 59 18.64 16.74 -6.53
C THR A 59 18.89 16.69 -8.04
N VAL A 60 17.86 16.48 -8.87
CA VAL A 60 18.03 16.36 -10.32
C VAL A 60 18.17 17.70 -11.02
N THR A 61 18.92 17.72 -12.12
CA THR A 61 19.10 18.93 -12.94
C THR A 61 17.77 19.36 -13.58
N PRO A 62 17.62 20.62 -14.01
CA PRO A 62 16.40 21.08 -14.69
C PRO A 62 16.04 20.25 -15.93
N GLU A 63 17.04 19.76 -16.67
CA GLU A 63 16.87 18.91 -17.85
C GLU A 63 16.38 17.50 -17.48
N GLU A 64 16.83 16.96 -16.35
CA GLU A 64 16.38 15.66 -15.84
C GLU A 64 15.01 15.71 -15.16
N ARG A 65 14.51 16.90 -14.81
CA ARG A 65 13.22 17.14 -14.13
C ARG A 65 11.99 16.98 -15.04
N SER A 66 12.08 16.12 -16.05
CA SER A 66 10.91 15.78 -16.86
C SER A 66 9.85 15.08 -15.99
N TYR A 67 8.58 15.28 -16.31
CA TYR A 67 7.46 14.66 -15.59
C TYR A 67 7.62 13.13 -15.53
N HIS A 68 8.04 12.53 -16.64
CA HIS A 68 8.29 11.09 -16.73
C HIS A 68 9.37 10.61 -15.75
N ASN A 69 10.48 11.35 -15.61
CA ASN A 69 11.56 10.96 -14.70
C ASN A 69 11.16 11.13 -13.23
N LEU A 70 10.37 12.17 -12.91
CA LEU A 70 9.86 12.36 -11.56
C LEU A 70 8.82 11.30 -11.19
N LEU A 71 7.94 10.91 -12.13
CA LEU A 71 6.91 9.88 -11.93
C LEU A 71 7.47 8.53 -11.54
N GLN A 72 8.63 8.17 -12.08
CA GLN A 72 9.30 6.91 -11.73
C GLN A 72 9.68 6.84 -10.25
N THR A 73 9.99 7.96 -9.61
CA THR A 73 10.47 7.98 -8.22
C THR A 73 9.43 7.45 -7.24
N PRO A 74 8.23 8.04 -7.10
CA PRO A 74 7.22 7.53 -6.19
C PRO A 74 6.75 6.13 -6.59
N PHE A 75 6.69 5.81 -7.88
CA PHE A 75 6.28 4.49 -8.33
C PHE A 75 7.25 3.39 -7.90
N ILE A 76 8.56 3.63 -8.01
CA ILE A 76 9.59 2.69 -7.54
C ILE A 76 9.53 2.52 -6.02
N VAL A 77 9.32 3.61 -5.26
CA VAL A 77 9.15 3.51 -3.80
C VAL A 77 7.98 2.58 -3.46
N PHE A 78 6.83 2.79 -4.10
CA PHE A 78 5.66 1.94 -3.91
C PHE A 78 5.97 0.50 -4.27
N LEU A 79 6.51 0.25 -5.47
CA LEU A 79 6.82 -1.09 -5.96
C LEU A 79 7.71 -1.86 -4.98
N VAL A 80 8.82 -1.25 -4.56
CA VAL A 80 9.78 -1.91 -3.66
C VAL A 80 9.17 -2.15 -2.29
N ALA A 81 8.56 -1.13 -1.66
CA ALA A 81 7.96 -1.28 -0.34
C ALA A 81 6.83 -2.33 -0.34
N ASN A 82 6.07 -2.39 -1.44
CA ASN A 82 4.99 -3.34 -1.60
C ASN A 82 5.46 -4.79 -1.74
N VAL A 83 6.62 -5.03 -2.36
CA VAL A 83 7.25 -6.36 -2.34
C VAL A 83 7.54 -6.80 -0.90
N PHE A 84 8.09 -5.93 -0.05
CA PHE A 84 8.32 -6.26 1.36
C PHE A 84 7.02 -6.58 2.10
N TYR A 85 5.97 -5.81 1.86
CA TYR A 85 4.66 -6.06 2.46
C TYR A 85 4.07 -7.42 2.06
N TYR A 86 3.99 -7.73 0.76
CA TYR A 86 3.42 -9.01 0.32
C TYR A 86 4.29 -10.20 0.72
N ALA A 87 5.62 -10.04 0.72
CA ALA A 87 6.51 -11.06 1.27
C ALA A 87 6.22 -11.30 2.76
N MET A 88 6.02 -10.23 3.54
CA MET A 88 5.71 -10.33 4.96
C MET A 88 4.33 -10.98 5.20
N MET A 89 3.30 -10.58 4.44
CA MET A 89 1.98 -11.20 4.52
C MET A 89 2.06 -12.69 4.18
N PHE A 90 2.77 -13.06 3.12
CA PHE A 90 2.95 -14.48 2.77
C PHE A 90 3.60 -15.28 3.91
N ILE A 91 4.71 -14.77 4.47
CA ILE A 91 5.42 -15.41 5.58
C ILE A 91 4.53 -15.54 6.81
N MET A 92 3.85 -14.46 7.21
CA MET A 92 3.03 -14.45 8.42
C MET A 92 1.86 -15.42 8.34
N PHE A 93 1.13 -15.44 7.22
CA PHE A 93 -0.08 -16.24 7.07
C PHE A 93 0.17 -17.71 6.71
N ASN A 94 1.36 -18.07 6.22
CA ASN A 94 1.68 -19.46 5.82
C ASN A 94 2.70 -20.16 6.73
N TRP A 95 3.62 -19.42 7.36
CA TRP A 95 4.74 -20.01 8.09
C TRP A 95 4.80 -19.62 9.58
N VAL A 96 4.35 -18.42 9.94
CA VAL A 96 4.46 -17.94 11.34
C VAL A 96 3.19 -18.25 12.13
N ASP A 97 2.03 -17.81 11.66
CA ASP A 97 0.77 -17.95 12.39
C ASP A 97 -0.44 -18.01 11.43
N ASN A 98 -0.84 -19.23 11.09
CA ASN A 98 -1.98 -19.48 10.21
C ASN A 98 -3.32 -19.02 10.82
N SER A 99 -3.41 -18.84 12.15
CA SER A 99 -4.64 -18.34 12.79
C SER A 99 -4.89 -16.86 12.49
N LEU A 100 -3.90 -16.13 11.97
CA LEU A 100 -4.10 -14.77 11.44
C LEU A 100 -5.16 -14.71 10.34
N MET A 101 -5.35 -15.82 9.60
CA MET A 101 -6.41 -15.93 8.59
C MET A 101 -7.79 -15.76 9.20
N GLU A 102 -8.06 -16.47 10.29
CA GLU A 102 -9.35 -16.43 10.98
C GLU A 102 -9.59 -15.07 11.61
N VAL A 103 -8.55 -14.48 12.22
CA VAL A 103 -8.61 -13.12 12.78
C VAL A 103 -8.91 -12.08 11.70
N THR A 104 -8.29 -12.21 10.52
CA THR A 104 -8.52 -11.31 9.38
C THR A 104 -9.96 -11.43 8.88
N LYS A 105 -10.47 -12.65 8.69
CA LYS A 105 -11.88 -12.88 8.31
C LYS A 105 -12.84 -12.30 9.35
N GLY A 106 -12.58 -12.53 10.63
CA GLY A 106 -13.38 -12.00 11.74
C GLY A 106 -13.43 -10.47 11.71
N PHE A 107 -12.27 -9.82 11.58
CA PHE A 107 -12.17 -8.37 11.49
C PHE A 107 -12.95 -7.79 10.30
N PHE A 108 -12.81 -8.38 9.10
CA PHE A 108 -13.55 -7.89 7.93
C PHE A 108 -15.06 -8.12 8.04
N ASN A 109 -15.49 -9.23 8.63
CA ASN A 109 -16.92 -9.45 8.89
C ASN A 109 -17.49 -8.40 9.86
N GLU A 110 -16.78 -8.09 10.95
CA GLU A 110 -17.16 -7.01 11.87
C GLU A 110 -17.22 -5.65 11.16
N LEU A 111 -16.23 -5.34 10.32
CA LEU A 111 -16.17 -4.08 9.58
C LEU A 111 -17.33 -3.95 8.59
N VAL A 112 -17.65 -5.02 7.86
CA VAL A 112 -18.79 -5.05 6.95
C VAL A 112 -20.11 -4.88 7.70
N ASP A 113 -20.29 -5.62 8.80
CA ASP A 113 -21.50 -5.52 9.61
C ASP A 113 -21.65 -4.11 10.21
N TRP A 114 -20.56 -3.47 10.62
CA TRP A 114 -20.56 -2.08 11.08
C TRP A 114 -20.96 -1.11 9.97
N VAL A 115 -20.40 -1.24 8.77
CA VAL A 115 -20.75 -0.38 7.63
C VAL A 115 -22.20 -0.58 7.19
N SER A 116 -22.72 -1.81 7.21
CA SER A 116 -24.12 -2.10 6.86
C SER A 116 -25.15 -1.43 7.78
N LYS A 117 -24.73 -1.10 9.02
CA LYS A 117 -25.55 -0.41 10.02
C LYS A 117 -25.50 1.12 9.89
N MET A 118 -24.62 1.66 9.06
CA MET A 118 -24.60 3.11 8.80
C MET A 118 -25.83 3.56 8.03
N PRO A 119 -26.33 4.78 8.27
CA PRO A 119 -27.37 5.38 7.45
C PRO A 119 -26.84 5.55 6.02
N GLY A 120 -27.48 4.90 5.05
CA GLY A 120 -27.10 4.92 3.64
C GLY A 120 -28.18 4.34 2.73
N ASN A 121 -28.12 4.70 1.44
CA ASN A 121 -29.07 4.31 0.41
C ASN A 121 -29.03 2.78 0.16
N GLU A 122 -30.14 2.16 -0.26
CA GLU A 122 -30.23 0.71 -0.49
C GLU A 122 -29.16 0.19 -1.47
N ASP A 123 -28.80 0.99 -2.50
CA ASP A 123 -27.72 0.68 -3.45
C ASP A 123 -26.34 0.53 -2.78
N GLN A 124 -26.09 1.27 -1.68
CA GLN A 124 -24.84 1.13 -0.95
C GLN A 124 -24.81 -0.22 -0.23
N LYS A 125 -25.93 -0.63 0.37
CA LYS A 125 -26.04 -1.92 1.07
C LYS A 125 -25.87 -3.11 0.12
N GLU A 126 -26.39 -3.02 -1.10
CA GLU A 126 -26.18 -4.07 -2.12
C GLU A 126 -24.71 -4.17 -2.54
N ASN A 127 -24.05 -3.04 -2.78
CA ASN A 127 -22.61 -3.00 -3.09
C ASN A 127 -21.75 -3.55 -1.93
N PHE A 128 -22.12 -3.27 -0.68
CA PHE A 128 -21.43 -3.83 0.49
C PHE A 128 -21.61 -5.35 0.62
N THR A 129 -22.75 -5.88 0.21
CA THR A 129 -22.99 -7.33 0.23
C THR A 129 -22.12 -8.04 -0.82
N LYS A 130 -21.96 -7.44 -2.01
CA LYS A 130 -21.01 -7.93 -3.04
C LYS A 130 -19.57 -7.86 -2.54
N ILE A 131 -19.17 -6.76 -1.89
CA ILE A 131 -17.85 -6.61 -1.26
C ILE A 131 -17.62 -7.71 -0.19
N LYS A 132 -18.63 -8.06 0.61
CA LYS A 132 -18.54 -9.15 1.60
C LYS A 132 -18.26 -10.50 0.94
N GLN A 133 -18.92 -10.78 -0.18
CA GLN A 133 -18.77 -12.03 -0.91
C GLN A 133 -17.40 -12.13 -1.60
N ASP A 134 -16.92 -11.03 -2.18
CA ASP A 134 -15.59 -10.95 -2.79
C ASP A 134 -14.47 -11.05 -1.75
N LEU A 135 -14.61 -10.37 -0.60
CA LEU A 135 -13.67 -10.46 0.52
C LEU A 135 -13.58 -11.89 1.07
N ASN A 136 -14.72 -12.55 1.29
CA ASN A 136 -14.70 -13.95 1.75
C ASN A 136 -14.03 -14.89 0.75
N THR A 137 -14.16 -14.59 -0.55
CA THR A 137 -13.54 -15.39 -1.60
C THR A 137 -12.03 -15.14 -1.69
N SER A 138 -11.57 -13.88 -1.55
CA SER A 138 -10.14 -13.54 -1.58
C SER A 138 -9.40 -13.95 -0.31
N LEU A 139 -10.07 -13.90 0.85
CA LEU A 139 -9.50 -14.26 2.15
C LEU A 139 -9.45 -15.78 2.39
N ASN A 140 -9.93 -16.62 1.47
CA ASN A 140 -9.92 -18.07 1.66
C ASN A 140 -8.53 -18.70 1.57
N SER A 141 -7.56 -18.04 0.95
CA SER A 141 -6.16 -18.46 0.99
C SER A 141 -5.21 -17.32 0.61
N TYR A 142 -4.19 -17.09 1.45
CA TYR A 142 -2.99 -16.32 1.11
C TYR A 142 -2.02 -17.21 0.32
N ASP A 143 -2.51 -17.80 -0.77
CA ASP A 143 -1.69 -18.58 -1.68
C ASP A 143 -0.89 -17.64 -2.61
N LEU A 144 0.18 -18.16 -3.22
CA LEU A 144 1.03 -17.34 -4.10
C LEU A 144 0.25 -16.73 -5.26
N LYS A 145 -0.79 -17.42 -5.75
CA LYS A 145 -1.60 -16.95 -6.88
C LYS A 145 -2.47 -15.77 -6.46
N SER A 146 -3.22 -15.86 -5.36
CA SER A 146 -4.04 -14.74 -4.88
C SER A 146 -3.18 -13.52 -4.57
N LEU A 147 -2.05 -13.71 -3.88
CA LEU A 147 -1.15 -12.63 -3.54
C LEU A 147 -0.49 -11.98 -4.76
N SER A 148 -0.16 -12.76 -5.78
CA SER A 148 0.39 -12.20 -7.03
C SER A 148 -0.64 -11.34 -7.78
N LEU A 149 -1.92 -11.75 -7.77
CA LEU A 149 -3.01 -10.98 -8.36
C LEU A 149 -3.30 -9.71 -7.56
N GLU A 150 -3.34 -9.82 -6.23
CA GLU A 150 -3.50 -8.66 -5.36
C GLU A 150 -2.34 -7.67 -5.51
N PHE A 151 -1.11 -8.18 -5.59
CA PHE A 151 0.07 -7.39 -5.89
C PHE A 151 -0.09 -6.66 -7.22
N ALA A 152 -0.43 -7.36 -8.31
CA ALA A 152 -0.64 -6.75 -9.62
C ALA A 152 -1.73 -5.65 -9.58
N ASN A 153 -2.86 -5.92 -8.94
CA ASN A 153 -3.94 -4.93 -8.75
C ASN A 153 -3.49 -3.73 -7.92
N SER A 154 -2.64 -3.96 -6.91
CA SER A 154 -2.08 -2.88 -6.09
C SER A 154 -1.09 -2.00 -6.88
N LEU A 155 -0.38 -2.54 -7.88
CA LEU A 155 0.50 -1.74 -8.75
C LEU A 155 -0.27 -0.69 -9.54
N PHE A 156 -1.47 -1.02 -10.00
CA PHE A 156 -2.33 -0.04 -10.69
C PHE A 156 -2.72 1.12 -9.76
N LYS A 157 -3.10 0.80 -8.51
CA LYS A 157 -3.39 1.82 -7.47
C LYS A 157 -2.14 2.65 -7.15
N GLY A 158 -0.98 2.02 -7.01
CA GLY A 158 0.30 2.67 -6.77
C GLY A 158 0.74 3.57 -7.92
N PHE A 159 0.43 3.20 -9.16
CA PHE A 159 0.68 4.03 -10.34
C PHE A 159 -0.19 5.30 -10.33
N ILE A 160 -1.51 5.17 -10.10
CA ILE A 160 -2.41 6.34 -9.96
C ILE A 160 -1.91 7.27 -8.86
N LEU A 161 -1.53 6.71 -7.71
CA LEU A 161 -0.99 7.48 -6.60
C LEU A 161 0.30 8.22 -6.99
N SER A 162 1.19 7.56 -7.72
CA SER A 162 2.42 8.16 -8.24
C SER A 162 2.14 9.33 -9.18
N VAL A 163 1.13 9.20 -10.05
CA VAL A 163 0.67 10.28 -10.95
C VAL A 163 0.20 11.49 -10.15
N ILE A 164 -0.65 11.27 -9.14
CA ILE A 164 -1.17 12.32 -8.26
C ILE A 164 -0.03 13.07 -7.56
N ILE A 165 0.89 12.34 -6.91
CA ILE A 165 2.02 12.94 -6.20
C ILE A 165 2.88 13.74 -7.17
N THR A 166 3.24 13.16 -8.31
CA THR A 166 4.09 13.83 -9.31
C THR A 166 3.44 15.09 -9.86
N PHE A 167 2.13 15.05 -10.09
CA PHE A 167 1.35 16.22 -10.53
C PHE A 167 1.41 17.36 -9.52
N PHE A 168 1.20 17.10 -8.22
CA PHE A 168 1.35 18.10 -7.16
C PHE A 168 2.74 18.73 -7.12
N PHE A 169 3.79 17.92 -7.27
CA PHE A 169 5.17 18.41 -7.27
C PHE A 169 5.52 19.19 -8.55
N THR A 170 4.78 18.99 -9.64
CA THR A 170 4.99 19.70 -10.92
C THR A 170 4.27 21.05 -10.93
N ILE A 171 3.02 21.14 -10.44
CA ILE A 171 2.22 22.38 -10.44
C ILE A 171 2.74 23.45 -9.47
N ARG A 172 3.38 23.06 -8.36
CA ARG A 172 3.89 24.00 -7.35
C ARG A 172 4.96 24.99 -7.88
N LYS A 173 5.30 24.95 -9.17
CA LYS A 173 6.11 25.95 -9.89
C LYS A 173 5.34 27.20 -10.38
N SER A 174 4.01 27.21 -10.36
CA SER A 174 3.20 28.31 -10.93
C SER A 174 3.06 29.56 -10.04
N LYS A 175 3.67 29.61 -8.85
CA LYS A 175 3.56 30.75 -7.93
C LYS A 175 4.90 31.05 -7.25
N ILE A 176 5.88 31.54 -8.01
CA ILE A 176 6.94 32.45 -7.56
C ILE A 176 7.25 33.36 -8.75
#